data_AF-A0A090WZF0-F1
#
_entry.id   AF-A0A090WZF0-F1
#
_cell.length_a   1.000
_cell.length_b   1.000
_cell.length_c   1.000
_cell.angle_alpha   90.00
_cell.angle_beta   90.00
_cell.angle_gamma   90.00
#
_symmetry.space_group_name_H-M   'P 1'
#
loop_
_entity.id
_entity.type
_entity.pdbx_description
1 polymer ?
#
loop_
_entity_poly.entity_id
_entity_poly.type
_entity_poly.pdbx_seq_one_letter_code
_entity_poly.pdbx_strand_id
1 'polypeptide(L)'
;MEHIIFAVINFLSKKGKFSIVVPFKEEGKYIEEASLIHLFPNRILRVKGNPTSNIKRSLIEFSYQKSDAVIRELVIENQRHQYTQDYINLTKDFYLKM
;
A
#
# COMPACT_ATOMS: atom_id res chain seq x y z
N MET A 1 16.50 12.09 -13.05
CA MET A 1 15.65 10.91 -13.29
C MET A 1 14.61 10.90 -12.18
N GLU A 2 13.38 11.23 -12.54
CA GLU A 2 12.28 11.57 -11.61
C GLU A 2 11.83 10.32 -10.85
N HIS A 3 12.21 10.21 -9.58
CA HIS A 3 11.62 9.21 -8.69
C HIS A 3 10.15 9.59 -8.44
N ILE A 4 9.22 8.64 -8.56
CA ILE A 4 7.78 8.89 -8.46
C ILE A 4 7.41 9.70 -7.22
N ILE A 5 8.09 9.45 -6.09
CA ILE A 5 7.91 10.19 -4.84
C ILE A 5 8.16 11.69 -5.02
N PHE A 6 9.28 12.09 -5.64
CA PHE A 6 9.60 13.51 -5.81
C PHE A 6 8.66 14.19 -6.79
N ALA A 7 8.12 13.47 -7.79
CA ALA A 7 7.16 14.04 -8.73
C ALA A 7 5.81 14.41 -8.06
N VAL A 8 5.40 13.68 -7.02
CA VAL A 8 4.11 13.87 -6.32
C VAL A 8 3.96 15.29 -5.75
N ILE A 9 5.06 15.93 -5.33
CA ILE A 9 5.01 17.28 -4.74
C ILE A 9 4.39 18.32 -5.67
N ASN A 10 4.48 18.11 -7.00
CA ASN A 10 3.95 19.04 -7.99
C ASN A 10 2.43 18.91 -8.20
N PHE A 11 1.83 17.81 -7.74
CA PHE A 11 0.43 17.49 -8.03
C PHE A 11 -0.43 17.30 -6.77
N LEU A 12 0.19 17.08 -5.61
CA LEU A 12 -0.54 16.79 -4.39
C LEU A 12 -0.97 18.07 -3.67
N SER A 13 -2.28 18.24 -3.45
CA SER A 13 -2.77 19.34 -2.62
C SER A 13 -2.39 19.15 -1.14
N LYS A 14 -2.46 20.21 -0.34
CA LYS A 14 -2.17 20.17 1.11
C LYS A 14 -2.98 19.13 1.90
N LYS A 15 -4.19 18.79 1.42
CA LYS A 15 -5.07 17.77 2.00
C LYS A 15 -5.15 16.50 1.14
N GLY A 16 -4.33 16.43 0.09
CA GLY A 16 -4.29 15.31 -0.84
C GLY A 16 -3.70 14.07 -0.19
N LYS A 17 -4.00 12.92 -0.81
CA LYS A 17 -3.44 11.63 -0.45
C LYS A 17 -2.77 11.02 -1.66
N PHE A 18 -1.59 10.48 -1.45
CA PHE A 18 -0.85 9.75 -2.48
C PHE A 18 -0.75 8.29 -2.06
N SER A 19 -1.19 7.38 -2.94
CA SER A 19 -1.17 5.94 -2.66
C SER A 19 -0.38 5.19 -3.72
N ILE A 20 0.47 4.26 -3.31
CA ILE A 20 1.32 3.46 -4.21
C ILE A 20 1.37 2.00 -3.77
N VAL A 21 1.53 1.10 -4.75
CA VAL A 21 1.79 -0.33 -4.53
C VAL A 21 3.24 -0.64 -4.89
N VAL A 22 4.03 -1.14 -3.94
CA VAL A 22 5.45 -1.44 -4.13
C VAL A 22 5.80 -2.85 -3.65
N PRO A 23 6.91 -3.46 -4.10
CA PRO A 23 7.44 -4.66 -3.47
C PRO A 23 7.75 -4.41 -1.98
N PHE A 24 7.47 -5.38 -1.11
CA PHE A 24 7.69 -5.21 0.35
C PHE A 24 9.15 -4.88 0.69
N LYS A 25 10.10 -5.46 -0.05
CA LYS A 25 11.55 -5.17 0.11
C LYS A 25 11.91 -3.69 -0.13
N GLU A 26 11.06 -2.93 -0.83
CA GLU A 26 11.27 -1.52 -1.14
C GLU A 26 10.44 -0.60 -0.22
N GLU A 27 9.57 -1.13 0.64
CA GLU A 27 8.70 -0.35 1.53
C GLU A 27 9.49 0.70 2.33
N GLY A 28 10.57 0.28 3.00
CA GLY A 28 11.40 1.17 3.80
C GLY A 28 12.03 2.30 2.97
N LYS A 29 12.53 1.98 1.77
CA LYS A 29 13.13 2.97 0.86
C LYS A 29 12.10 4.03 0.44
N TYR A 30 10.90 3.62 0.04
CA TYR A 30 9.86 4.57 -0.36
C TYR A 30 9.38 5.46 0.81
N ILE A 31 9.32 4.90 2.02
CA ILE A 31 8.99 5.69 3.24
C ILE A 31 10.08 6.71 3.53
N GLU A 32 11.36 6.31 3.43
CA GLU A 32 12.50 7.21 3.62
C GLU A 32 12.48 8.35 2.60
N GLU A 33 12.34 8.04 1.31
CA GLU A 33 12.28 9.06 0.25
C GLU A 33 11.08 9.99 0.40
N ALA A 34 9.90 9.47 0.79
CA ALA A 34 8.71 10.29 1.02
C ALA A 34 8.92 11.28 2.18
N SER A 35 9.66 10.87 3.22
CA SER A 35 9.95 11.74 4.37
C SER A 35 10.77 12.98 3.98
N LEU A 36 11.63 12.88 2.96
CA LEU A 36 12.45 13.99 2.45
C LEU A 36 11.61 15.13 1.86
N ILE A 37 10.36 14.85 1.47
CA ILE A 37 9.40 15.83 0.94
C ILE A 37 8.18 16.01 1.86
N HIS A 38 8.35 15.70 3.15
CA HIS A 38 7.31 15.85 4.19
C HIS A 38 6.04 15.03 3.94
N LEU A 39 6.16 13.91 3.22
CA LEU A 39 5.09 12.93 3.11
C LEU A 39 5.31 11.80 4.13
N PHE A 40 4.28 11.54 4.93
CA PHE A 40 4.31 10.53 5.99
C PHE A 40 3.27 9.46 5.70
N PRO A 41 3.59 8.18 5.96
CA PRO A 41 2.62 7.10 5.77
C PRO A 41 1.49 7.24 6.79
N ASN A 42 0.25 7.23 6.31
CA ASN A 42 -0.94 7.18 7.16
C ASN A 42 -1.52 5.77 7.24
N ARG A 43 -1.41 4.99 6.15
CA ARG A 43 -1.89 3.60 6.08
C ARG A 43 -0.92 2.73 5.30
N ILE A 44 -0.68 1.52 5.79
CA ILE A 44 0.11 0.50 5.11
C ILE A 44 -0.68 -0.80 5.13
N LEU A 45 -0.97 -1.36 3.96
CA LEU A 45 -1.53 -2.70 3.81
C LEU A 45 -0.49 -3.62 3.18
N ARG A 46 -0.04 -4.62 3.93
CA ARG A 46 0.95 -5.61 3.51
C ARG A 46 0.26 -6.88 3.00
N VAL A 47 0.60 -7.32 1.80
CA VAL A 47 -0.13 -8.39 1.11
C VAL A 47 0.68 -9.68 1.06
N LYS A 48 0.07 -10.77 1.51
CA LYS A 48 0.58 -12.15 1.47
C LYS A 48 -0.24 -12.94 0.45
N GLY A 49 0.40 -13.85 -0.28
CA GLY A 49 -0.31 -14.73 -1.22
C GLY A 49 -1.20 -15.73 -0.47
N ASN A 50 -0.67 -16.31 0.60
CA ASN A 50 -1.36 -17.22 1.51
C ASN A 50 -0.85 -17.02 2.97
N PRO A 51 -1.46 -17.67 3.98
CA PRO A 51 -1.11 -17.45 5.39
C PRO A 51 0.36 -17.72 5.74
N THR A 52 1.01 -18.66 5.04
CA THR A 52 2.39 -19.08 5.32
C THR A 52 3.43 -18.38 4.43
N SER A 53 3.00 -17.72 3.36
CA SER A 53 3.89 -17.01 2.45
C SER A 53 4.43 -15.72 3.06
N ASN A 54 5.62 -15.32 2.65
CA ASN A 54 6.16 -13.99 2.98
C ASN A 54 5.30 -12.88 2.36
N ILE A 55 5.33 -11.70 2.98
CA ILE A 55 4.75 -10.47 2.42
C ILE A 55 5.44 -10.15 1.09
N LYS A 56 4.64 -9.92 0.05
CA LYS A 56 5.13 -9.65 -1.31
C LYS A 56 5.08 -8.18 -1.68
N ARG A 57 4.00 -7.49 -1.29
CA ARG A 57 3.75 -6.09 -1.66
C ARG A 57 3.22 -5.29 -0.48
N SER A 58 3.44 -3.99 -0.55
CA SER A 58 2.88 -3.00 0.36
C SER A 58 2.10 -1.98 -0.43
N LEU A 59 0.87 -1.72 0.01
CA LEU A 59 0.07 -0.59 -0.43
C LEU A 59 0.24 0.49 0.64
N ILE A 60 0.78 1.64 0.26
CA ILE A 60 1.12 2.71 1.20
C ILE A 60 0.36 3.96 0.79
N GLU A 61 -0.40 4.54 1.72
CA GLU A 61 -0.99 5.87 1.60
C GLU A 61 -0.16 6.88 2.38
N PHE A 62 0.21 7.98 1.74
CA PHE A 62 0.95 9.10 2.30
C PHE A 62 0.12 10.39 2.29
N SER A 63 0.41 11.28 3.23
CA SER A 63 -0.02 12.68 3.19
C SER A 63 0.97 13.58 3.91
N TYR A 64 0.75 14.89 3.83
CA TYR A 64 1.51 15.88 4.60
C TYR A 64 1.20 15.86 6.10
N GLN A 65 0.15 15.13 6.53
CA GLN A 65 -0.18 15.00 7.94
C GLN A 65 0.64 13.87 8.57
N LYS A 66 1.49 14.23 9.53
CA LYS A 66 2.21 13.26 10.35
C LYS A 66 1.24 12.56 11.30
N SER A 67 1.25 11.23 11.29
CA SER A 67 0.46 10.38 12.17
C SER A 67 1.16 9.04 12.37
N ASP A 68 0.74 8.28 13.36
CA ASP A 68 1.08 6.86 13.42
C ASP A 68 0.40 6.13 12.25
N ALA A 69 1.18 5.38 11.48
CA ALA A 69 0.65 4.65 10.34
C ALA A 69 -0.18 3.47 10.83
N VAL A 70 -1.41 3.34 10.32
CA VAL A 70 -2.21 2.13 10.55
C VAL A 70 -1.67 1.02 9.64
N ILE A 71 -1.06 0.00 10.24
CA ILE A 71 -0.50 -1.15 9.53
C ILE A 71 -1.47 -2.32 9.62
N ARG A 72 -1.81 -2.92 8.48
CA ARG A 72 -2.64 -4.13 8.37
C ARG A 72 -2.02 -5.13 7.40
N GLU A 73 -2.47 -6.37 7.51
CA GLU A 73 -2.14 -7.43 6.55
C GLU A 73 -3.37 -7.87 5.77
N LEU A 74 -3.16 -8.31 4.53
CA LEU A 74 -4.16 -8.95 3.68
C LEU A 74 -3.59 -10.27 3.17
N VAL A 75 -4.31 -11.36 3.39
CA VAL A 75 -4.01 -12.66 2.78
C VAL A 75 -4.94 -12.85 1.59
N ILE A 76 -4.42 -13.13 0.40
CA ILE A 76 -5.24 -13.27 -0.82
C ILE A 76 -6.01 -14.59 -0.80
N GLU A 77 -5.32 -15.71 -0.59
CA GLU A 77 -5.88 -17.06 -0.66
C GLU A 77 -5.60 -17.85 0.62
N ASN A 78 -6.57 -18.62 1.12
CA ASN A 78 -6.31 -19.65 2.15
C ASN A 78 -5.62 -20.87 1.52
N GLN A 79 -6.08 -21.26 0.33
CA GLN A 79 -5.58 -22.35 -0.51
C GLN A 79 -5.78 -21.97 -1.98
N ARG A 80 -5.18 -22.73 -2.91
CA ARG A 80 -5.25 -22.43 -4.35
C ARG A 80 -6.70 -22.22 -4.81
N HIS A 81 -6.99 -21.02 -5.34
CA HIS A 81 -8.33 -20.58 -5.78
C HIS A 81 -9.40 -20.45 -4.67
N GLN A 82 -9.00 -20.48 -3.40
CA GLN A 82 -9.89 -20.23 -2.26
C GLN A 82 -9.56 -18.86 -1.66
N TYR A 83 -10.18 -17.81 -2.21
CA TYR A 83 -9.97 -16.43 -1.77
C TYR A 83 -10.47 -16.20 -0.34
N THR A 84 -9.77 -15.34 0.40
CA THR A 84 -10.22 -14.92 1.73
C THR A 84 -11.40 -13.95 1.63
N GLN A 85 -12.21 -13.89 2.67
CA GLN A 85 -13.34 -12.94 2.71
C GLN A 85 -12.85 -11.49 2.67
N ASP A 86 -11.71 -11.18 3.27
CA ASP A 86 -11.12 -9.83 3.23
C ASP A 86 -10.70 -9.44 1.80
N TYR A 87 -10.09 -10.37 1.06
CA TYR A 87 -9.73 -10.14 -0.34
C TYR A 87 -10.97 -9.97 -1.23
N ILE A 88 -11.99 -10.81 -1.02
CA ILE A 88 -13.29 -10.70 -1.71
C ILE A 88 -13.92 -9.33 -1.43
N ASN A 89 -14.04 -8.96 -0.16
CA ASN A 89 -14.66 -7.68 0.23
C ASN A 89 -13.93 -6.48 -0.37
N LEU A 90 -12.60 -6.55 -0.49
CA LEU A 90 -11.79 -5.49 -1.07
C LEU A 90 -11.95 -5.36 -2.59
N THR A 91 -12.20 -6.47 -3.29
CA THR A 91 -12.08 -6.54 -4.76
C THR A 91 -13.37 -6.86 -5.50
N LYS A 92 -14.45 -7.23 -4.80
CA LYS A 92 -15.75 -7.63 -5.36
C LYS A 92 -16.34 -6.61 -6.35
N ASP A 93 -16.07 -5.33 -6.19
CA ASP A 93 -16.61 -4.27 -7.06
C ASP A 93 -15.92 -4.27 -8.44
N PHE A 94 -14.79 -4.96 -8.58
CA PHE A 94 -13.98 -5.02 -9.81
C PHE A 94 -14.02 -6.40 -10.50
N TYR A 95 -14.42 -7.45 -9.79
CA TYR A 95 -14.51 -8.80 -10.34
C TYR A 95 -15.97 -9.16 -10.64
N LEU A 96 -16.24 -9.48 -11.90
CA LEU A 96 -17.58 -9.91 -12.35
C LEU A 96 -17.97 -11.28 -11.76
N LYS A 97 -16.98 -12.14 -11.46
CA LYS A 97 -17.10 -13.43 -10.77
C LYS A 97 -15.80 -13.71 -10.03
N MET A 98 -15.87 -14.00 -8.73
CA MET A 98 -14.74 -14.43 -7.88
C MET A 98 -14.85 -15.90 -7.55
#